data_AF-A0A8D8Q946-F1
#
_entry.id   AF-A0A8D8Q946-F1
#
_cell.length_a   1.000
_cell.length_b   1.000
_cell.length_c   1.000
_cell.angle_alpha   90.00
_cell.angle_beta   90.00
_cell.angle_gamma   90.00
#
_symmetry.space_group_name_H-M   'P 1'
#
loop_
_entity.id
_entity.type
_entity.pdbx_description
1 polymer ?
#
loop_
_entity_poly.entity_id
_entity_poly.type
_entity_poly.pdbx_seq_one_letter_code
_entity_poly.pdbx_strand_id
1 'polypeptide(L)'
;MVPYSLLIPLLLCLLVAILVESRFSVPYEWKSVDFTWPSSRTRDQAIQNGRYDPTKIAILDVDVYDPANYGHNGPKRVFVTTPKFQPGVPITLSTLSSKQAQDGSPLLEPFPSWSSQNEKDCEGIISVYRTQIDECGRLWVLDTGKLDTFTATPRKLCSPQIVVYDLHRGDKVILRYRFPDSQLEENSLLITIAVDTRNAQCSKQFAYIADVNGYKMLVYDVDRRESWPVTSNYFYPDPKYGFFDLNGAQFDLMDGLFGIALGPLQNNVRRVHFHSLASVKEAWTFSSILLNQTLFENNNTPTKLFSLSDFDRSSQSSSEVMSDEGILFFPLLKSNSLACWNSKTVYRQENFETIYKNDQTFQFVSGMKLVNNKDLYVLTSRLQNYIATGVSDTTQVNYRILSAKISDLTRKTSCDVARFDFTGYLTQDAFVGSNLQHNNVNKYPPGSSTSSGYFNAQGSKFTSFYGHNKKQSSAVDTGNSVNHFSNSNKEAIVFPN
;
A
#
# COMPACT_ATOMS: atom_id res chain seq x y z
N MET A 1 2.40 -52.20 -30.97
CA MET A 1 0.97 -51.90 -30.68
C MET A 1 0.86 -51.51 -29.22
N VAL A 2 0.43 -50.29 -28.91
CA VAL A 2 0.10 -49.92 -27.52
C VAL A 2 -1.25 -50.58 -27.17
N PRO A 3 -1.40 -51.25 -26.02
CA PRO A 3 -2.68 -51.82 -25.62
C PRO A 3 -3.76 -50.73 -25.51
N TYR A 4 -4.94 -50.96 -26.12
CA TYR A 4 -6.08 -50.04 -26.01
C TYR A 4 -6.51 -49.78 -24.55
N SER A 5 -6.25 -50.73 -23.64
CA SER A 5 -6.48 -50.60 -22.19
C SER A 5 -5.62 -49.54 -21.50
N LEU A 6 -4.49 -49.12 -22.07
CA LEU A 6 -3.64 -48.04 -21.53
C LEU A 6 -4.01 -46.66 -22.11
N LEU A 7 -4.68 -46.60 -23.26
CA LEU A 7 -5.09 -45.33 -23.88
C LEU A 7 -6.21 -44.63 -23.09
N ILE A 8 -7.18 -45.38 -22.57
CA ILE A 8 -8.32 -44.84 -21.82
C ILE A 8 -7.91 -44.12 -20.53
N PRO A 9 -7.12 -44.71 -19.60
CA PRO A 9 -6.67 -44.01 -18.40
C PRO A 9 -5.72 -42.84 -18.72
N LEU A 10 -4.93 -42.93 -19.80
CA LEU A 10 -4.10 -41.80 -20.24
C LEU A 10 -4.97 -40.64 -20.74
N LEU A 11 -6.02 -40.92 -21.52
CA LEU A 11 -6.97 -39.91 -22.00
C LEU A 11 -7.77 -39.28 -20.85
N LEU A 12 -8.17 -40.09 -19.84
CA LEU A 12 -8.81 -39.56 -18.63
C LEU A 12 -7.86 -38.70 -17.81
N CYS A 13 -6.60 -39.10 -17.62
CA CYS A 13 -5.61 -38.25 -16.95
C CYS A 13 -5.36 -36.94 -17.71
N LEU A 14 -5.30 -36.96 -19.04
CA LEU A 14 -5.22 -35.73 -19.85
C LEU A 14 -6.49 -34.87 -19.69
N LEU A 15 -7.69 -35.45 -19.76
CA LEU A 15 -8.95 -34.72 -19.59
C LEU A 15 -9.12 -34.13 -18.18
N VAL A 16 -8.65 -34.83 -17.14
CA VAL A 16 -8.64 -34.33 -15.76
C VAL A 16 -7.57 -33.25 -15.56
N ALA A 17 -6.40 -33.37 -16.19
CA ALA A 17 -5.36 -32.34 -16.18
C ALA A 17 -5.78 -31.04 -16.92
N ILE A 18 -6.69 -31.15 -17.90
CA ILE A 18 -7.23 -30.01 -18.67
C ILE A 18 -8.27 -29.20 -17.87
N LEU A 19 -8.76 -29.72 -16.73
CA LEU A 19 -9.79 -29.08 -15.91
C LEU A 19 -9.30 -28.57 -14.54
N VAL A 20 -8.02 -28.20 -14.44
CA VAL A 20 -7.60 -27.24 -13.41
C VAL A 20 -8.03 -25.84 -13.86
N GLU A 21 -9.29 -25.51 -13.58
CA GLU A 21 -9.84 -24.18 -13.81
C GLU A 21 -9.00 -23.15 -13.03
N SER A 22 -8.26 -22.30 -13.74
CA SER A 22 -7.41 -21.28 -13.12
C SER A 22 -8.30 -20.31 -12.35
N ARG A 23 -8.18 -20.31 -11.01
CA ARG A 23 -9.01 -19.46 -10.14
C ARG A 23 -8.88 -17.96 -10.45
N PHE A 24 -7.75 -17.56 -11.05
CA PHE A 24 -7.56 -16.23 -11.63
C PHE A 24 -7.60 -16.29 -13.16
N SER A 25 -8.30 -15.32 -13.75
CA SER A 25 -8.15 -14.92 -15.14
C SER A 25 -7.09 -13.82 -15.27
N VAL A 26 -6.46 -13.70 -16.44
CA VAL A 26 -5.51 -12.64 -16.78
C VAL A 26 -6.13 -11.77 -17.90
N PRO A 27 -7.05 -10.83 -17.59
CA PRO A 27 -7.70 -10.01 -18.61
C PRO A 27 -6.77 -9.08 -19.40
N TYR A 28 -5.67 -8.61 -18.80
CA TYR A 28 -4.76 -7.64 -19.43
C TYR A 28 -3.30 -7.91 -19.10
N GLU A 29 -2.42 -7.76 -20.09
CA GLU A 29 -0.98 -7.85 -19.93
C GLU A 29 -0.21 -6.89 -20.84
N TRP A 30 1.01 -6.53 -20.43
CA TRP A 30 1.90 -5.63 -21.16
C TRP A 30 3.34 -6.13 -21.12
N LYS A 31 4.00 -6.06 -22.28
CA LYS A 31 5.48 -6.07 -22.35
C LYS A 31 6.05 -4.68 -22.10
N SER A 32 5.45 -3.71 -22.76
CA SER A 32 5.81 -2.29 -22.71
C SER A 32 4.55 -1.47 -22.48
N VAL A 33 4.67 -0.31 -21.82
CA VAL A 33 3.56 0.62 -21.61
C VAL A 33 3.60 1.70 -22.69
N ASP A 34 2.44 1.96 -23.30
CA ASP A 34 2.23 3.07 -24.23
C ASP A 34 0.83 3.67 -24.04
N PHE A 35 0.66 4.90 -24.52
CA PHE A 35 -0.50 5.74 -24.22
C PHE A 35 -1.32 6.09 -25.48
N THR A 36 -2.53 6.59 -25.28
CA THR A 36 -3.32 7.19 -26.38
C THR A 36 -2.82 8.60 -26.68
N TRP A 37 -1.86 8.70 -27.61
CA TRP A 37 -1.28 9.98 -28.03
C TRP A 37 -2.21 10.84 -28.90
N PRO A 38 -2.13 12.19 -28.83
CA PRO A 38 -2.88 13.08 -29.72
C PRO A 38 -2.52 12.90 -31.20
N SER A 39 -1.26 12.53 -31.49
CA SER A 39 -0.80 12.12 -32.82
C SER A 39 0.48 11.28 -32.70
N SER A 40 0.81 10.50 -33.74
CA SER A 40 2.11 9.80 -33.84
C SER A 40 3.28 10.77 -33.73
N ARG A 41 3.21 11.93 -34.41
CA ARG A 41 4.22 12.99 -34.32
C ARG A 41 4.45 13.46 -32.88
N THR A 42 3.40 13.58 -32.07
CA THR A 42 3.52 13.97 -30.66
C THR A 42 4.23 12.89 -29.84
N ARG A 43 3.93 11.61 -30.10
CA ARG A 43 4.61 10.45 -29.49
C ARG A 43 6.09 10.44 -29.85
N ASP A 44 6.41 10.56 -31.14
CA ASP A 44 7.79 10.49 -31.63
C ASP A 44 8.62 11.66 -31.10
N GLN A 45 8.03 12.86 -31.00
CA GLN A 45 8.65 14.01 -30.34
C GLN A 45 8.87 13.78 -28.84
N ALA A 46 7.95 13.12 -28.14
CA ALA A 46 8.10 12.79 -26.72
C ALA A 46 9.22 11.76 -26.48
N ILE A 47 9.44 10.83 -27.41
CA ILE A 47 10.59 9.92 -27.39
C ILE A 47 11.88 10.70 -27.65
N GLN A 48 11.93 11.50 -28.73
CA GLN A 48 13.12 12.26 -29.11
C GLN A 48 13.61 13.26 -28.04
N ASN A 49 12.71 13.79 -27.22
CA ASN A 49 13.05 14.72 -26.13
C ASN A 49 13.06 14.08 -24.73
N GLY A 50 12.98 12.75 -24.63
CA GLY A 50 13.07 12.01 -23.37
C GLY A 50 11.88 12.18 -22.42
N ARG A 51 10.75 12.73 -22.87
CA ARG A 51 9.50 12.81 -22.08
C ARG A 51 8.72 11.50 -22.06
N TYR A 52 9.01 10.59 -22.99
CA TYR A 52 8.46 9.24 -23.02
C TYR A 52 9.57 8.23 -23.31
N ASP A 53 9.87 7.39 -22.32
CA ASP A 53 10.72 6.21 -22.47
C ASP A 53 9.94 4.98 -21.97
N PRO A 54 9.54 4.04 -22.85
CA PRO A 54 8.81 2.84 -22.45
C PRO A 54 9.58 1.94 -21.47
N THR A 55 10.91 2.01 -21.43
CA THR A 55 11.72 1.24 -20.47
C THR A 55 11.64 1.82 -19.06
N LYS A 56 11.22 3.09 -18.91
CA LYS A 56 11.19 3.81 -17.63
C LYS A 56 9.85 3.78 -16.92
N ILE A 57 8.81 3.24 -17.55
CA ILE A 57 7.47 3.17 -16.96
C ILE A 57 7.29 1.87 -16.20
N ALA A 58 6.85 1.98 -14.95
CA ALA A 58 6.29 0.88 -14.17
C ALA A 58 4.83 1.15 -13.82
N ILE A 59 3.98 0.13 -13.94
CA ILE A 59 2.61 0.17 -13.45
C ILE A 59 2.62 -0.22 -11.97
N LEU A 60 2.05 0.59 -11.08
CA LEU A 60 2.12 0.36 -9.62
C LEU A 60 0.79 -0.10 -8.99
N ASP A 61 -0.35 0.44 -9.40
CA ASP A 61 -1.67 0.11 -8.84
C ASP A 61 -2.74 -0.04 -9.92
N VAL A 62 -3.80 -0.76 -9.56
CA VAL A 62 -5.01 -0.96 -10.35
C VAL A 62 -6.23 -0.60 -9.52
N ASP A 63 -7.27 -0.06 -10.15
CA ASP A 63 -8.59 0.09 -9.54
C ASP A 63 -9.70 -0.08 -10.58
N VAL A 64 -10.90 -0.47 -10.17
CA VAL A 64 -11.97 -0.84 -11.11
C VAL A 64 -13.31 -0.25 -10.71
N TYR A 65 -13.78 0.68 -11.51
CA TYR A 65 -15.13 1.21 -11.44
C TYR A 65 -16.04 0.39 -12.36
N ASP A 66 -17.01 -0.30 -11.77
CA ASP A 66 -18.12 -0.89 -12.49
C ASP A 66 -19.39 -0.06 -12.23
N PRO A 67 -19.91 0.68 -13.23
CA PRO A 67 -21.12 1.50 -13.08
C PRO A 67 -22.32 0.72 -12.52
N ALA A 68 -22.42 -0.59 -12.82
CA ALA A 68 -23.54 -1.42 -12.39
C ALA A 68 -23.62 -1.58 -10.86
N ASN A 69 -22.48 -1.51 -10.16
CA ASN A 69 -22.43 -1.56 -8.70
C ASN A 69 -23.07 -0.33 -8.04
N TYR A 70 -23.26 0.76 -8.80
CA TYR A 70 -23.79 2.04 -8.34
C TYR A 70 -25.15 2.38 -8.99
N GLY A 71 -25.82 1.40 -9.61
CA GLY A 71 -27.10 1.60 -10.27
C GLY A 71 -27.03 2.38 -11.60
N HIS A 72 -25.84 2.44 -12.21
CA HIS A 72 -25.63 3.12 -13.49
C HIS A 72 -25.31 2.12 -14.62
N ASN A 73 -25.64 2.49 -15.85
CA ASN A 73 -25.28 1.73 -17.05
C ASN A 73 -23.99 2.29 -17.65
N GLY A 74 -23.08 1.42 -18.07
CA GLY A 74 -21.85 1.79 -18.77
C GLY A 74 -20.82 0.67 -18.78
N PRO A 75 -19.71 0.81 -19.52
CA PRO A 75 -18.61 -0.13 -19.47
C PRO A 75 -17.86 -0.02 -18.13
N LYS A 76 -17.30 -1.14 -17.65
CA LYS A 76 -16.30 -1.13 -16.58
C LYS A 76 -15.11 -0.25 -17.00
N ARG A 77 -14.62 0.58 -16.09
CA ARG A 77 -13.39 1.38 -16.25
C ARG A 77 -12.33 0.83 -15.33
N VAL A 78 -11.19 0.46 -15.90
CA VAL A 78 -10.02 -0.01 -15.15
C VAL A 78 -9.01 1.12 -15.13
N PHE A 79 -8.73 1.63 -13.94
CA PHE A 79 -7.74 2.66 -13.65
C PHE A 79 -6.38 2.02 -13.41
N VAL A 80 -5.34 2.70 -13.85
CA VAL A 80 -3.95 2.23 -13.81
C VAL A 80 -3.06 3.39 -13.40
N THR A 81 -2.20 3.19 -12.40
CA THR A 81 -1.21 4.20 -11.98
C THR A 81 0.17 3.88 -12.56
N THR A 82 0.85 4.92 -13.03
CA THR A 82 2.22 4.87 -13.55
C THR A 82 3.05 5.95 -12.86
N PRO A 83 3.53 5.71 -11.63
CA PRO A 83 4.22 6.73 -10.85
C PRO A 83 5.50 7.18 -11.55
N LYS A 84 5.86 8.46 -11.37
CA LYS A 84 7.05 9.05 -12.00
C LYS A 84 8.31 8.73 -11.20
N PHE A 85 8.61 7.43 -11.11
CA PHE A 85 9.81 6.90 -10.44
C PHE A 85 11.12 7.33 -11.11
N GLN A 86 11.08 7.51 -12.43
CA GLN A 86 12.21 7.86 -13.29
C GLN A 86 11.75 8.92 -14.31
N PRO A 87 12.68 9.68 -14.92
CA PRO A 87 12.40 10.49 -16.11
C PRO A 87 11.84 9.63 -17.26
N GLY A 88 11.02 10.24 -18.13
CA GLY A 88 10.43 9.55 -19.28
C GLY A 88 9.04 8.93 -19.03
N VAL A 89 8.39 9.25 -17.90
CA VAL A 89 7.02 8.84 -17.59
C VAL A 89 6.05 10.02 -17.83
N PRO A 90 5.33 10.09 -18.97
CA PRO A 90 4.54 11.28 -19.34
C PRO A 90 3.20 11.40 -18.58
N ILE A 91 2.61 10.26 -18.22
CA ILE A 91 1.28 10.14 -17.62
C ILE A 91 1.42 9.36 -16.32
N THR A 92 0.67 9.74 -15.28
CA THR A 92 0.72 9.05 -13.99
C THR A 92 -0.59 8.39 -13.56
N LEU A 93 -1.73 8.81 -14.12
CA LEU A 93 -3.03 8.17 -13.91
C LEU A 93 -3.74 8.02 -15.25
N SER A 94 -4.18 6.79 -15.54
CA SER A 94 -4.83 6.42 -16.81
C SER A 94 -6.04 5.52 -16.58
N THR A 95 -6.91 5.42 -17.58
CA THR A 95 -7.83 4.29 -17.75
C THR A 95 -7.40 3.40 -18.91
N LEU A 96 -7.80 2.13 -18.95
CA LEU A 96 -7.61 1.29 -20.13
C LEU A 96 -8.42 1.81 -21.32
N SER A 97 -7.77 2.00 -22.47
CA SER A 97 -8.43 2.36 -23.72
C SER A 97 -8.96 1.13 -24.46
N SER A 98 -9.90 1.35 -25.39
CA SER A 98 -10.32 0.34 -26.37
C SER A 98 -9.31 0.12 -27.50
N LYS A 99 -8.28 0.98 -27.59
CA LYS A 99 -7.18 0.86 -28.56
C LYS A 99 -6.07 -0.02 -28.02
N GLN A 100 -5.41 -0.77 -28.90
CA GLN A 100 -4.29 -1.65 -28.58
C GLN A 100 -2.99 -1.17 -29.27
N ALA A 101 -1.86 -1.51 -28.67
CA ALA A 101 -0.54 -1.44 -29.30
C ALA A 101 -0.36 -2.58 -30.32
N GLN A 102 0.76 -2.56 -31.05
CA GLN A 102 1.08 -3.58 -32.07
C GLN A 102 1.26 -4.99 -31.50
N ASP A 103 1.60 -5.12 -30.22
CA ASP A 103 1.73 -6.42 -29.53
C ASP A 103 0.40 -6.91 -28.92
N GLY A 104 -0.70 -6.19 -29.14
CA GLY A 104 -2.03 -6.51 -28.61
C GLY A 104 -2.31 -5.95 -27.20
N SER A 105 -1.30 -5.41 -26.52
CA SER A 105 -1.50 -4.82 -25.18
C SER A 105 -2.41 -3.57 -25.26
N PRO A 106 -3.32 -3.35 -24.29
CA PRO A 106 -4.21 -2.19 -24.32
C PRO A 106 -3.45 -0.90 -24.02
N LEU A 107 -3.72 0.15 -24.81
CA LEU A 107 -3.13 1.47 -24.57
C LEU A 107 -3.73 2.12 -23.32
N LEU A 108 -2.91 2.89 -22.62
CA LEU A 108 -3.34 3.68 -21.46
C LEU A 108 -3.86 5.06 -21.90
N GLU A 109 -5.09 5.39 -21.53
CA GLU A 109 -5.74 6.67 -21.83
C GLU A 109 -5.64 7.63 -20.63
N PRO A 110 -4.99 8.81 -20.76
CA PRO A 110 -4.75 9.70 -19.62
C PRO A 110 -6.03 10.17 -18.93
N PHE A 111 -6.08 10.02 -17.61
CA PHE A 111 -7.25 10.35 -16.83
C PHE A 111 -7.09 11.63 -15.97
N PRO A 112 -8.10 12.53 -15.94
CA PRO A 112 -9.22 12.62 -16.88
C PRO A 112 -8.80 13.12 -18.28
N SER A 113 -7.59 13.65 -18.46
CA SER A 113 -7.07 14.07 -19.77
C SER A 113 -5.54 14.25 -19.78
N TRP A 114 -4.95 14.49 -20.96
CA TRP A 114 -3.56 14.95 -21.07
C TRP A 114 -3.28 16.24 -20.27
N SER A 115 -4.26 17.13 -20.13
CA SER A 115 -4.09 18.41 -19.44
C SER A 115 -4.05 18.30 -17.90
N SER A 116 -4.57 17.20 -17.32
CA SER A 116 -4.50 16.99 -15.86
C SER A 116 -3.09 16.60 -15.39
N GLN A 117 -2.23 16.11 -16.28
CA GLN A 117 -0.86 15.65 -15.98
C GLN A 117 0.15 16.82 -15.93
N ASN A 118 -0.30 18.00 -15.49
CA ASN A 118 0.47 19.25 -15.53
C ASN A 118 1.38 19.42 -14.29
N GLU A 119 2.68 19.60 -14.53
CA GLU A 119 3.71 19.71 -13.49
C GLU A 119 4.00 21.16 -13.04
N LYS A 120 3.22 22.17 -13.48
CA LYS A 120 3.63 23.59 -13.37
C LYS A 120 3.13 24.32 -12.13
N ASP A 121 1.96 23.97 -11.62
CA ASP A 121 1.16 24.81 -10.70
C ASP A 121 0.55 24.02 -9.53
N CYS A 122 0.86 22.73 -9.40
CA CYS A 122 0.27 21.80 -8.43
C CYS A 122 -1.26 21.61 -8.51
N GLU A 123 -1.95 22.25 -9.46
CA GLU A 123 -3.37 22.01 -9.76
C GLU A 123 -3.58 20.81 -10.70
N GLY A 124 -2.52 20.36 -11.37
CA GLY A 124 -2.46 19.03 -11.97
C GLY A 124 -2.36 17.89 -10.93
N ILE A 125 -2.05 16.70 -11.45
CA ILE A 125 -1.51 15.56 -10.68
C ILE A 125 -0.07 15.29 -11.14
N ILE A 126 0.84 15.11 -10.18
CA ILE A 126 2.29 15.02 -10.42
C ILE A 126 2.71 13.56 -10.60
N SER A 127 2.52 12.74 -9.56
CA SER A 127 2.99 11.35 -9.49
C SER A 127 2.09 10.56 -8.54
N VAL A 128 1.09 9.90 -9.12
CA VAL A 128 0.07 9.11 -8.42
C VAL A 128 0.62 7.73 -8.13
N TYR A 129 0.59 7.33 -6.86
CA TYR A 129 1.05 6.00 -6.44
C TYR A 129 -0.10 5.01 -6.43
N ARG A 130 -1.10 5.25 -5.58
CA ARG A 130 -2.27 4.38 -5.42
C ARG A 130 -3.57 5.17 -5.50
N THR A 131 -4.63 4.46 -5.83
CA THR A 131 -6.00 4.99 -5.80
C THR A 131 -6.89 4.13 -4.92
N GLN A 132 -8.06 4.66 -4.57
CA GLN A 132 -9.15 3.90 -3.96
C GLN A 132 -10.48 4.40 -4.50
N ILE A 133 -11.26 3.54 -5.13
CA ILE A 133 -12.67 3.81 -5.41
C ILE A 133 -13.50 3.48 -4.17
N ASP A 134 -14.34 4.43 -3.73
CA ASP A 134 -15.21 4.25 -2.57
C ASP A 134 -16.62 3.74 -2.91
N GLU A 135 -17.39 3.44 -1.85
CA GLU A 135 -18.74 2.89 -1.91
C GLU A 135 -19.77 3.87 -2.52
N CYS A 136 -19.39 5.13 -2.75
CA CYS A 136 -20.19 6.13 -3.46
C CYS A 136 -19.57 6.52 -4.82
N GLY A 137 -18.78 5.62 -5.43
CA GLY A 137 -18.34 5.74 -6.82
C GLY A 137 -17.38 6.90 -7.07
N ARG A 138 -16.62 7.31 -6.06
CA ARG A 138 -15.60 8.36 -6.19
C ARG A 138 -14.21 7.77 -6.20
N LEU A 139 -13.38 8.20 -7.15
CA LEU A 139 -11.98 7.83 -7.24
C LEU A 139 -11.15 8.77 -6.37
N TRP A 140 -10.61 8.24 -5.27
CA TRP A 140 -9.61 8.90 -4.45
C TRP A 140 -8.22 8.64 -5.03
N VAL A 141 -7.49 9.71 -5.30
CA VAL A 141 -6.17 9.69 -5.94
C VAL A 141 -5.15 10.25 -4.97
N LEU A 142 -4.14 9.44 -4.61
CA LEU A 142 -3.01 9.86 -3.79
C LEU A 142 -1.84 10.26 -4.69
N ASP A 143 -1.66 11.57 -4.86
CA ASP A 143 -0.55 12.18 -5.58
C ASP A 143 0.57 12.56 -4.59
N THR A 144 1.77 12.03 -4.82
CA THR A 144 2.93 12.27 -3.94
C THR A 144 3.52 13.67 -4.07
N GLY A 145 3.23 14.40 -5.17
CA GLY A 145 3.90 15.66 -5.47
C GLY A 145 5.40 15.53 -5.78
N LYS A 146 5.94 14.30 -5.88
CA LYS A 146 7.36 13.99 -6.06
C LYS A 146 7.63 13.32 -7.41
N LEU A 147 8.69 13.78 -8.08
CA LEU A 147 9.24 13.19 -9.30
C LEU A 147 10.55 12.45 -9.02
N ASP A 148 10.89 11.54 -9.92
CA ASP A 148 12.19 10.87 -10.00
C ASP A 148 12.56 10.11 -8.70
N THR A 149 11.55 9.51 -8.05
CA THR A 149 11.66 8.97 -6.69
C THR A 149 12.56 7.73 -6.56
N PHE A 150 12.90 7.05 -7.66
CA PHE A 150 13.89 5.96 -7.70
C PHE A 150 15.24 6.42 -8.31
N THR A 151 15.50 7.73 -8.30
CA THR A 151 16.81 8.30 -8.67
C THR A 151 17.56 8.80 -7.42
N ALA A 152 18.85 9.09 -7.56
CA ALA A 152 19.65 9.68 -6.49
C ALA A 152 19.20 11.11 -6.10
N THR A 153 18.35 11.77 -6.90
CA THR A 153 17.91 13.15 -6.70
C THR A 153 16.40 13.31 -6.92
N PRO A 154 15.56 12.76 -6.03
CA PRO A 154 14.11 12.91 -6.11
C PRO A 154 13.71 14.39 -5.94
N ARG A 155 12.70 14.85 -6.69
CA ARG A 155 12.30 16.27 -6.71
C ARG A 155 10.88 16.44 -6.16
N LYS A 156 10.73 17.08 -5.01
CA LYS A 156 9.43 17.57 -4.51
C LYS A 156 9.04 18.80 -5.34
N LEU A 157 8.00 18.67 -6.17
CA LEU A 157 7.38 19.82 -6.86
C LEU A 157 6.24 20.42 -6.03
N CYS A 158 5.47 19.55 -5.36
CA CYS A 158 4.27 19.92 -4.61
C CYS A 158 4.26 19.21 -3.26
N SER A 159 3.55 19.76 -2.27
CA SER A 159 3.14 18.96 -1.11
C SER A 159 2.18 17.85 -1.59
N PRO A 160 2.27 16.63 -1.02
CA PRO A 160 1.42 15.52 -1.43
C PRO A 160 -0.06 15.85 -1.18
N GLN A 161 -0.93 15.28 -2.00
CA GLN A 161 -2.33 15.65 -2.06
C GLN A 161 -3.27 14.47 -2.33
N ILE A 162 -4.46 14.57 -1.76
CA ILE A 162 -5.63 13.77 -2.13
C ILE A 162 -6.41 14.58 -3.19
N VAL A 163 -6.73 13.95 -4.31
CA VAL A 163 -7.68 14.48 -5.30
C VAL A 163 -8.82 13.47 -5.45
N VAL A 164 -10.07 13.91 -5.35
CA VAL A 164 -11.25 13.04 -5.45
C VAL A 164 -12.07 13.41 -6.67
N TYR A 165 -12.30 12.42 -7.53
CA TYR A 165 -13.09 12.55 -8.75
C TYR A 165 -14.45 11.85 -8.59
N ASP A 166 -15.53 12.55 -8.96
CA ASP A 166 -16.88 12.00 -9.09
C ASP A 166 -17.01 11.24 -10.42
N LEU A 167 -17.01 9.90 -10.37
CA LEU A 167 -17.11 9.05 -11.56
C LEU A 167 -18.55 8.93 -12.11
N HIS A 168 -19.55 9.44 -11.38
CA HIS A 168 -20.93 9.51 -11.84
C HIS A 168 -21.19 10.77 -12.67
N ARG A 169 -20.57 11.91 -12.29
CA ARG A 169 -20.88 13.25 -12.84
C ARG A 169 -19.84 13.79 -13.82
N GLY A 170 -19.26 12.90 -14.62
CA GLY A 170 -18.33 13.24 -15.69
C GLY A 170 -16.94 13.62 -15.19
N ASP A 171 -16.39 12.80 -14.28
CA ASP A 171 -15.00 12.84 -13.82
C ASP A 171 -14.56 14.20 -13.25
N LYS A 172 -15.47 14.87 -12.52
CA LYS A 172 -15.21 16.17 -11.92
C LYS A 172 -14.45 16.02 -10.60
N VAL A 173 -13.43 16.86 -10.40
CA VAL A 173 -12.80 17.03 -9.08
C VAL A 173 -13.82 17.65 -8.13
N ILE A 174 -14.12 16.95 -7.04
CA ILE A 174 -15.06 17.37 -5.99
C ILE A 174 -14.37 17.67 -4.65
N LEU A 175 -13.14 17.16 -4.47
CA LEU A 175 -12.29 17.45 -3.32
C LEU A 175 -10.82 17.48 -3.77
N ARG A 176 -10.08 18.46 -3.25
CA ARG A 176 -8.62 18.47 -3.26
C ARG A 176 -8.14 18.88 -1.87
N TYR A 177 -7.24 18.08 -1.29
CA TYR A 177 -6.64 18.36 0.00
C TYR A 177 -5.12 18.18 -0.11
N ARG A 178 -4.36 19.19 0.32
CA ARG A 178 -2.89 19.17 0.35
C ARG A 178 -2.46 19.00 1.79
N PHE A 179 -1.62 18.01 2.07
CA PHE A 179 -1.13 17.79 3.44
C PHE A 179 -0.24 18.95 3.88
N PRO A 180 -0.44 19.53 5.08
CA PRO A 180 0.40 20.60 5.58
C PRO A 180 1.85 20.12 5.74
N ASP A 181 2.83 20.92 5.30
CA ASP A 181 4.26 20.56 5.43
C ASP A 181 4.68 20.39 6.90
N SER A 182 3.97 20.99 7.87
CA SER A 182 4.19 20.75 9.31
C SER A 182 3.83 19.33 9.77
N GLN A 183 3.21 18.52 8.92
CA GLN A 183 2.87 17.11 9.18
C GLN A 183 3.77 16.15 8.41
N LEU A 184 4.79 16.64 7.71
CA LEU A 184 5.64 15.88 6.77
C LEU A 184 7.13 16.09 7.09
N GLU A 185 7.94 15.04 6.89
CA GLU A 185 9.38 15.16 6.79
C GLU A 185 9.78 15.50 5.34
N GLU A 186 11.03 15.93 5.14
CA GLU A 186 11.56 16.21 3.79
C GLU A 186 11.49 14.97 2.88
N ASN A 187 11.80 13.80 3.43
CA ASN A 187 11.78 12.52 2.72
C ASN A 187 10.38 11.84 2.67
N SER A 188 9.36 12.35 3.38
CA SER A 188 7.99 11.78 3.40
C SER A 188 7.49 11.36 2.03
N LEU A 189 6.92 10.16 1.93
CA LEU A 189 6.42 9.60 0.68
C LEU A 189 5.11 8.87 0.96
N LEU A 190 4.00 9.49 0.54
CA LEU A 190 2.66 9.00 0.82
C LEU A 190 2.23 8.00 -0.26
N ILE A 191 2.19 6.70 0.04
CA ILE A 191 2.08 5.65 -0.99
C ILE A 191 0.78 4.86 -1.02
N THR A 192 0.03 4.81 0.08
CA THR A 192 -1.21 4.04 0.21
C THR A 192 -2.30 4.91 0.79
N ILE A 193 -3.52 4.77 0.29
CA ILE A 193 -4.73 5.39 0.84
C ILE A 193 -5.78 4.30 1.07
N ALA A 194 -6.35 4.26 2.27
CA ALA A 194 -7.52 3.46 2.59
C ALA A 194 -8.65 4.41 3.01
N VAL A 195 -9.79 4.36 2.31
CA VAL A 195 -10.95 5.23 2.54
C VAL A 195 -11.94 4.54 3.47
N ASP A 196 -12.24 5.16 4.59
CA ASP A 196 -13.13 4.63 5.62
C ASP A 196 -14.46 5.38 5.64
N THR A 197 -15.41 4.84 4.86
CA THR A 197 -16.79 5.31 4.79
C THR A 197 -17.57 4.84 6.00
N ARG A 198 -18.21 5.78 6.72
CA ARG A 198 -18.95 5.50 7.97
C ARG A 198 -20.46 5.35 7.81
N ASN A 199 -21.01 5.73 6.65
CA ASN A 199 -22.42 5.56 6.33
C ASN A 199 -22.63 5.39 4.82
N ALA A 200 -23.73 4.75 4.42
CA ALA A 200 -24.03 4.45 3.02
C ALA A 200 -24.29 5.70 2.14
N GLN A 201 -24.44 6.87 2.77
CA GLN A 201 -24.57 8.16 2.08
C GLN A 201 -23.22 8.84 1.83
N CYS A 202 -22.13 8.23 2.32
CA CYS A 202 -20.77 8.76 2.38
C CYS A 202 -20.67 10.22 2.85
N SER A 203 -21.55 10.61 3.76
CA SER A 203 -21.63 11.95 4.38
C SER A 203 -20.76 12.09 5.64
N LYS A 204 -20.06 11.01 6.01
CA LYS A 204 -19.01 10.99 7.01
C LYS A 204 -17.94 10.00 6.56
N GLN A 205 -16.74 10.51 6.30
CA GLN A 205 -15.63 9.73 5.77
C GLN A 205 -14.31 10.16 6.37
N PHE A 206 -13.39 9.20 6.40
CA PHE A 206 -12.00 9.42 6.73
C PHE A 206 -11.12 8.75 5.68
N ALA A 207 -9.85 9.15 5.61
CA ALA A 207 -8.84 8.40 4.88
C ALA A 207 -7.63 8.15 5.78
N TYR A 208 -7.02 6.98 5.64
CA TYR A 208 -5.77 6.59 6.29
C TYR A 208 -4.69 6.51 5.22
N ILE A 209 -3.60 7.24 5.41
CA ILE A 209 -2.56 7.42 4.41
C ILE A 209 -1.22 6.94 4.97
N ALA A 210 -0.56 6.01 4.27
CA ALA A 210 0.74 5.48 4.66
C ALA A 210 1.87 6.41 4.21
N ASP A 211 2.66 6.94 5.14
CA ASP A 211 3.97 7.55 4.86
C ASP A 211 5.07 6.50 5.08
N VAL A 212 5.58 5.97 3.97
CA VAL A 212 6.53 4.85 3.99
C VAL A 212 7.93 5.27 4.47
N ASN A 213 8.28 6.55 4.29
CA ASN A 213 9.59 7.11 4.64
C ASN A 213 9.56 7.88 5.98
N GLY A 214 8.41 8.47 6.32
CA GLY A 214 8.16 9.13 7.61
C GLY A 214 7.71 8.17 8.72
N TYR A 215 7.53 6.88 8.40
CA TYR A 215 7.12 5.81 9.33
C TYR A 215 5.89 6.16 10.18
N LYS A 216 4.87 6.72 9.52
CA LYS A 216 3.66 7.24 10.17
C LYS A 216 2.43 7.10 9.28
N MET A 217 1.27 7.14 9.92
CA MET A 217 -0.02 7.23 9.23
C MET A 217 -0.51 8.67 9.31
N LEU A 218 -0.98 9.25 8.21
CA LEU A 218 -1.79 10.47 8.27
C LEU A 218 -3.27 10.05 8.26
N VAL A 219 -4.05 10.61 9.19
CA VAL A 219 -5.52 10.50 9.17
C VAL A 219 -6.07 11.77 8.56
N TYR A 220 -6.99 11.67 7.61
CA TYR A 220 -7.72 12.80 7.03
C TYR A 220 -9.20 12.70 7.38
N ASP A 221 -9.77 13.75 7.97
CA ASP A 221 -11.20 13.93 8.23
C ASP A 221 -11.79 14.80 7.11
N VAL A 222 -12.72 14.22 6.35
CA VAL A 222 -13.33 14.85 5.17
C VAL A 222 -14.29 15.98 5.56
N ASP A 223 -14.98 15.83 6.69
CA ASP A 223 -16.02 16.74 7.17
C ASP A 223 -15.37 18.00 7.75
N ARG A 224 -14.30 17.82 8.54
CA ARG A 224 -13.48 18.90 9.11
C ARG A 224 -12.52 19.52 8.10
N ARG A 225 -12.16 18.78 7.04
CA ARG A 225 -11.08 19.09 6.09
C ARG A 225 -9.73 19.28 6.77
N GLU A 226 -9.46 18.45 7.76
CA GLU A 226 -8.24 18.48 8.58
C GLU A 226 -7.57 17.12 8.56
N SER A 227 -6.24 17.11 8.65
CA SER A 227 -5.45 15.89 8.86
C SER A 227 -4.60 16.00 10.11
N TRP A 228 -4.16 14.87 10.64
CA TRP A 228 -3.15 14.79 11.70
C TRP A 228 -2.25 13.56 11.51
N PRO A 229 -0.98 13.64 11.93
CA PRO A 229 -0.10 12.48 11.97
C PRO A 229 -0.45 11.57 13.15
N VAL A 230 -0.25 10.27 12.93
CA VAL A 230 -0.34 9.20 13.91
C VAL A 230 0.98 8.43 13.84
N THR A 231 1.67 8.32 14.97
CA THR A 231 2.96 7.62 15.10
C THR A 231 2.80 6.35 15.93
N SER A 232 3.55 5.31 15.59
CA SER A 232 3.58 4.03 16.33
C SER A 232 4.86 3.28 15.98
N ASN A 233 5.43 2.55 16.95
CA ASN A 233 6.62 1.72 16.72
C ASN A 233 6.37 0.63 15.66
N TYR A 234 5.11 0.25 15.40
CA TYR A 234 4.73 -0.77 14.42
C TYR A 234 4.64 -0.25 12.97
N PHE A 235 4.93 1.04 12.74
CA PHE A 235 5.06 1.63 11.40
C PHE A 235 6.51 1.64 10.88
N TYR A 236 7.47 1.27 11.73
CA TYR A 236 8.88 1.20 11.36
C TYR A 236 9.19 -0.08 10.57
N PRO A 237 10.16 -0.04 9.64
CA PRO A 237 10.73 -1.24 9.04
C PRO A 237 11.51 -2.06 10.08
N ASP A 238 11.56 -3.38 9.93
CA ASP A 238 12.49 -4.25 10.66
C ASP A 238 13.75 -4.47 9.79
N PRO A 239 14.95 -4.02 10.22
CA PRO A 239 16.18 -4.19 9.46
C PRO A 239 16.51 -5.63 9.06
N LYS A 240 16.01 -6.63 9.80
CA LYS A 240 16.16 -8.05 9.46
C LYS A 240 15.47 -8.43 8.13
N TYR A 241 14.47 -7.66 7.72
CA TYR A 241 13.64 -7.91 6.54
C TYR A 241 13.74 -6.79 5.49
N GLY A 242 14.75 -5.91 5.60
CA GLY A 242 15.04 -4.86 4.63
C GLY A 242 15.69 -5.34 3.33
N PHE A 243 16.36 -6.50 3.36
CA PHE A 243 16.95 -7.11 2.17
C PHE A 243 15.92 -7.96 1.41
N PHE A 244 15.82 -7.75 0.10
CA PHE A 244 14.94 -8.48 -0.80
C PHE A 244 15.77 -9.29 -1.80
N ASP A 245 15.51 -10.59 -1.86
CA ASP A 245 15.94 -11.49 -2.94
C ASP A 245 14.69 -12.10 -3.56
N LEU A 246 14.25 -11.56 -4.70
CA LEU A 246 13.00 -11.91 -5.36
C LEU A 246 13.26 -12.30 -6.81
N ASN A 247 12.97 -13.54 -7.19
CA ASN A 247 13.09 -14.03 -8.57
C ASN A 247 14.47 -13.77 -9.23
N GLY A 248 15.54 -13.71 -8.44
CA GLY A 248 16.92 -13.43 -8.88
C GLY A 248 17.32 -11.95 -8.86
N ALA A 249 16.40 -11.02 -8.59
CA ALA A 249 16.72 -9.61 -8.33
C ALA A 249 16.99 -9.39 -6.84
N GLN A 250 18.06 -8.66 -6.53
CA GLN A 250 18.50 -8.37 -5.16
C GLN A 250 18.61 -6.87 -4.93
N PHE A 251 18.05 -6.38 -3.82
CA PHE A 251 18.06 -4.96 -3.44
C PHE A 251 17.70 -4.78 -1.96
N ASP A 252 18.15 -3.67 -1.37
CA ASP A 252 17.69 -3.21 -0.05
C ASP A 252 16.54 -2.22 -0.20
N LEU A 253 15.49 -2.38 0.59
CA LEU A 253 14.33 -1.48 0.63
C LEU A 253 13.77 -1.40 2.05
N MET A 254 14.14 -0.37 2.80
CA MET A 254 13.75 -0.15 4.20
C MET A 254 12.39 0.56 4.33
N ASP A 255 11.44 0.21 3.46
CA ASP A 255 10.11 0.79 3.43
C ASP A 255 9.33 0.42 4.72
N GLY A 256 8.89 1.45 5.46
CA GLY A 256 8.04 1.31 6.64
C GLY A 256 6.58 1.04 6.26
N LEU A 257 5.63 1.62 7.02
CA LEU A 257 4.19 1.48 6.82
C LEU A 257 3.80 1.52 5.33
N PHE A 258 3.18 0.44 4.84
CA PHE A 258 2.96 0.20 3.42
C PHE A 258 1.57 -0.37 3.14
N GLY A 259 1.22 -1.50 3.76
CA GLY A 259 -0.12 -2.09 3.70
C GLY A 259 -1.07 -1.39 4.66
N ILE A 260 -2.32 -1.18 4.24
CA ILE A 260 -3.44 -0.80 5.10
C ILE A 260 -4.70 -1.51 4.60
N ALA A 261 -5.35 -2.31 5.46
CA ALA A 261 -6.65 -2.92 5.19
C ALA A 261 -7.70 -2.55 6.24
N LEU A 262 -8.93 -2.29 5.80
CA LEU A 262 -10.06 -1.96 6.67
C LEU A 262 -10.87 -3.21 6.98
N GLY A 263 -11.00 -3.55 8.26
CA GLY A 263 -11.86 -4.62 8.69
C GLY A 263 -13.35 -4.27 8.64
N PRO A 264 -14.23 -5.27 8.90
CA PRO A 264 -15.67 -5.08 8.94
C PRO A 264 -16.08 -3.97 9.92
N LEU A 265 -17.03 -3.12 9.51
CA LEU A 265 -17.57 -2.06 10.36
C LEU A 265 -18.62 -2.62 11.32
N GLN A 266 -18.34 -2.59 12.62
CA GLN A 266 -19.25 -3.09 13.67
C GLN A 266 -19.46 -2.00 14.71
N ASN A 267 -20.72 -1.61 14.98
CA ASN A 267 -21.06 -0.54 15.94
C ASN A 267 -20.29 0.77 15.69
N ASN A 268 -20.11 1.15 14.42
CA ASN A 268 -19.31 2.32 13.97
C ASN A 268 -17.82 2.27 14.41
N VAL A 269 -17.27 1.08 14.66
CA VAL A 269 -15.84 0.85 14.87
C VAL A 269 -15.40 -0.31 13.99
N ARG A 270 -14.25 -0.17 13.33
CA ARG A 270 -13.55 -1.27 12.66
C ARG A 270 -12.12 -1.40 13.17
N ARG A 271 -11.51 -2.58 12.99
CA ARG A 271 -10.06 -2.73 13.05
C ARG A 271 -9.45 -2.15 11.76
N VAL A 272 -8.33 -1.44 11.90
CA VAL A 272 -7.49 -1.02 10.79
C VAL A 272 -6.23 -1.86 10.88
N HIS A 273 -6.08 -2.76 9.92
CA HIS A 273 -4.93 -3.64 9.71
C HIS A 273 -3.87 -2.90 8.90
N PHE A 274 -2.60 -3.18 9.16
CA PHE A 274 -1.48 -2.54 8.49
C PHE A 274 -0.16 -3.26 8.75
N HIS A 275 0.80 -3.09 7.83
CA HIS A 275 2.17 -3.56 8.01
C HIS A 275 3.20 -2.69 7.28
N SER A 276 4.45 -2.75 7.76
CA SER A 276 5.61 -2.26 7.03
C SER A 276 6.02 -3.22 5.91
N LEU A 277 6.53 -2.72 4.77
CA LEU A 277 7.00 -3.59 3.67
C LEU A 277 8.21 -4.42 4.10
N ALA A 278 9.19 -3.80 4.76
CA ALA A 278 10.32 -4.49 5.37
C ALA A 278 9.92 -5.17 6.69
N SER A 279 8.91 -6.04 6.66
CA SER A 279 8.45 -6.82 7.82
C SER A 279 7.65 -8.06 7.43
N VAL A 280 7.68 -9.06 8.31
CA VAL A 280 6.81 -10.26 8.26
C VAL A 280 5.63 -10.18 9.25
N LYS A 281 5.56 -9.13 10.06
CA LYS A 281 4.51 -8.91 11.06
C LYS A 281 3.30 -8.22 10.46
N GLU A 282 2.14 -8.51 11.06
CA GLU A 282 0.90 -7.77 10.85
C GLU A 282 0.57 -6.99 12.11
N ALA A 283 0.02 -5.79 11.98
CA ALA A 283 -0.37 -4.96 13.10
C ALA A 283 -1.80 -4.44 12.90
N TRP A 284 -2.44 -4.04 13.99
CA TRP A 284 -3.75 -3.41 13.91
C TRP A 284 -4.03 -2.46 15.08
N THR A 285 -4.99 -1.57 14.89
CA THR A 285 -5.62 -0.81 15.97
C THR A 285 -7.11 -0.65 15.69
N PHE A 286 -7.88 -0.13 16.64
CA PHE A 286 -9.26 0.28 16.39
C PHE A 286 -9.28 1.66 15.73
N SER A 287 -10.12 1.82 14.72
CA SER A 287 -10.33 3.11 14.07
C SER A 287 -10.75 4.22 15.05
N SER A 288 -11.44 3.90 16.15
CA SER A 288 -11.77 4.87 17.22
C SER A 288 -10.54 5.45 17.93
N ILE A 289 -9.39 4.78 17.91
CA ILE A 289 -8.11 5.31 18.36
C ILE A 289 -7.57 6.31 17.32
N LEU A 290 -7.48 5.90 16.05
CA LEU A 290 -6.98 6.74 14.96
C LEU A 290 -7.79 8.03 14.78
N LEU A 291 -9.12 7.94 14.94
CA LEU A 291 -10.03 9.07 14.83
C LEU A 291 -9.99 10.04 16.03
N ASN A 292 -9.35 9.66 17.14
CA ASN A 292 -9.24 10.52 18.31
C ASN A 292 -7.95 11.35 18.27
N GLN A 293 -7.99 12.46 17.53
CA GLN A 293 -6.88 13.39 17.33
C GLN A 293 -6.12 13.77 18.62
N THR A 294 -6.82 13.95 19.75
CA THR A 294 -6.20 14.39 21.02
C THR A 294 -5.24 13.37 21.62
N LEU A 295 -5.24 12.11 21.15
CA LEU A 295 -4.26 11.10 21.53
C LEU A 295 -2.88 11.35 20.91
N PHE A 296 -2.79 12.16 19.85
CA PHE A 296 -1.59 12.34 19.03
C PHE A 296 -0.94 13.73 19.15
N GLU A 297 -1.65 14.71 19.73
CA GLU A 297 -1.21 16.12 19.85
C GLU A 297 0.16 16.31 20.52
N ASN A 298 0.59 15.37 21.36
CA ASN A 298 1.86 15.44 22.11
C ASN A 298 2.95 14.48 21.59
N ASN A 299 2.80 13.92 20.38
CA ASN A 299 3.72 12.92 19.77
C ASN A 299 4.00 11.67 20.62
N ASN A 300 3.26 11.43 21.70
CA ASN A 300 3.46 10.33 22.64
C ASN A 300 2.29 9.33 22.56
N THR A 301 2.13 8.71 21.40
CA THR A 301 1.15 7.65 21.19
C THR A 301 1.49 6.43 22.05
N PRO A 302 0.63 6.00 22.99
CA PRO A 302 0.91 4.81 23.76
C PRO A 302 0.84 3.58 22.87
N THR A 303 1.96 2.89 22.63
CA THR A 303 2.04 1.68 21.77
C THR A 303 1.01 0.61 22.12
N LYS A 304 0.61 0.54 23.40
CA LYS A 304 -0.47 -0.31 23.94
C LYS A 304 -1.87 -0.09 23.33
N LEU A 305 -2.08 0.97 22.54
CA LEU A 305 -3.32 1.21 21.78
C LEU A 305 -3.31 0.50 20.42
N PHE A 306 -2.18 -0.10 20.06
CA PHE A 306 -1.97 -0.90 18.86
C PHE A 306 -1.65 -2.33 19.28
N SER A 307 -1.81 -3.26 18.36
CA SER A 307 -1.46 -4.67 18.52
C SER A 307 -0.55 -5.10 17.38
N LEU A 308 0.42 -5.95 17.69
CA LEU A 308 1.33 -6.60 16.74
C LEU A 308 1.05 -8.11 16.75
N SER A 309 1.20 -8.79 15.62
CA SER A 309 1.01 -10.23 15.54
C SER A 309 2.09 -11.00 16.30
N ASP A 310 1.68 -11.96 17.14
CA ASP A 310 2.62 -12.88 17.79
C ASP A 310 3.39 -13.71 16.75
N PHE A 311 2.71 -14.08 15.66
CA PHE A 311 3.23 -14.93 14.59
C PHE A 311 3.62 -14.15 13.33
N ASP A 312 4.47 -14.77 12.52
CA ASP A 312 5.08 -14.19 11.31
C ASP A 312 4.46 -14.77 10.03
N ARG A 313 4.33 -13.95 9.00
CA ARG A 313 4.21 -14.42 7.61
C ARG A 313 5.51 -15.12 7.18
N SER A 314 5.43 -15.98 6.16
CA SER A 314 6.62 -16.66 5.61
C SER A 314 7.55 -15.75 4.79
N SER A 315 7.08 -14.55 4.41
CA SER A 315 7.88 -13.50 3.79
C SER A 315 7.25 -12.13 3.99
N GLN A 316 7.95 -11.08 3.55
CA GLN A 316 7.39 -9.75 3.35
C GLN A 316 6.12 -9.81 2.48
N SER A 317 5.24 -8.84 2.72
CA SER A 317 3.97 -8.63 2.02
C SER A 317 3.91 -7.17 1.55
N SER A 318 3.14 -6.91 0.49
CA SER A 318 3.07 -5.61 -0.18
C SER A 318 1.66 -4.99 -0.08
N SER A 319 0.79 -5.22 -1.06
CA SER A 319 -0.59 -4.70 -1.01
C SER A 319 -1.52 -5.70 -0.31
N GLU A 320 -2.50 -5.20 0.44
CA GLU A 320 -3.47 -6.04 1.16
C GLU A 320 -4.87 -5.44 1.10
N VAL A 321 -5.88 -6.28 1.23
CA VAL A 321 -7.31 -5.89 1.30
C VAL A 321 -8.05 -6.86 2.22
N MET A 322 -9.09 -6.40 2.92
CA MET A 322 -9.97 -7.24 3.73
C MET A 322 -11.41 -7.15 3.25
N SER A 323 -12.11 -8.29 3.20
CA SER A 323 -13.53 -8.36 2.83
C SER A 323 -14.46 -7.93 3.97
N ASP A 324 -15.72 -7.59 3.66
CA ASP A 324 -16.73 -7.23 4.68
C ASP A 324 -17.06 -8.38 5.63
N GLU A 325 -16.79 -9.63 5.23
CA GLU A 325 -16.88 -10.83 6.07
C GLU A 325 -15.63 -11.06 6.94
N GLY A 326 -14.58 -10.25 6.76
CA GLY A 326 -13.35 -10.28 7.53
C GLY A 326 -12.26 -11.21 6.99
N ILE A 327 -12.24 -11.50 5.69
CA ILE A 327 -11.14 -12.26 5.06
C ILE A 327 -10.06 -11.28 4.59
N LEU A 328 -8.88 -11.31 5.21
CA LEU A 328 -7.69 -10.59 4.74
C LEU A 328 -7.06 -11.36 3.58
N PHE A 329 -6.69 -10.65 2.51
CA PHE A 329 -5.93 -11.15 1.38
C PHE A 329 -4.59 -10.42 1.31
N PHE A 330 -3.49 -11.18 1.25
CA PHE A 330 -2.14 -10.62 1.27
C PHE A 330 -1.15 -11.50 0.47
N PRO A 331 -0.24 -10.90 -0.31
CA PRO A 331 0.76 -11.62 -1.10
C PRO A 331 1.97 -12.02 -0.26
N LEU A 332 2.60 -13.14 -0.61
CA LEU A 332 3.84 -13.61 -0.01
C LEU A 332 4.96 -13.51 -1.05
N LEU A 333 5.64 -12.36 -1.08
CA LEU A 333 6.55 -11.94 -2.15
C LEU A 333 7.61 -12.99 -2.51
N LYS A 334 8.26 -13.63 -1.53
CA LYS A 334 9.32 -14.63 -1.78
C LYS A 334 8.81 -15.90 -2.46
N SER A 335 7.50 -16.16 -2.44
CA SER A 335 6.87 -17.39 -2.90
C SER A 335 5.99 -17.24 -4.14
N ASN A 336 5.87 -16.01 -4.69
CA ASN A 336 4.97 -15.64 -5.79
C ASN A 336 3.53 -16.17 -5.59
N SER A 337 3.00 -15.99 -4.37
CA SER A 337 1.70 -16.55 -3.98
C SER A 337 0.80 -15.52 -3.28
N LEU A 338 -0.51 -15.78 -3.35
CA LEU A 338 -1.55 -15.07 -2.61
C LEU A 338 -1.99 -15.94 -1.44
N ALA A 339 -1.92 -15.38 -0.24
CA ALA A 339 -2.48 -15.98 0.95
C ALA A 339 -3.78 -15.26 1.37
N CYS A 340 -4.60 -15.94 2.16
CA CYS A 340 -5.68 -15.33 2.91
C CYS A 340 -5.68 -15.78 4.37
N TRP A 341 -6.35 -14.98 5.22
CA TRP A 341 -6.59 -15.26 6.63
C TRP A 341 -8.00 -14.82 7.00
N ASN A 342 -8.74 -15.66 7.73
CA ASN A 342 -10.04 -15.29 8.29
C ASN A 342 -9.86 -14.66 9.68
N SER A 343 -10.20 -13.37 9.82
CA SER A 343 -10.01 -12.58 11.05
C SER A 343 -10.82 -13.06 12.26
N LYS A 344 -11.74 -14.02 12.08
CA LYS A 344 -12.42 -14.76 13.17
C LYS A 344 -11.52 -15.83 13.82
N THR A 345 -10.34 -16.09 13.25
CA THR A 345 -9.34 -17.05 13.75
C THR A 345 -8.10 -16.32 14.28
N VAL A 346 -7.25 -17.01 15.06
CA VAL A 346 -5.96 -16.45 15.51
C VAL A 346 -5.06 -16.17 14.30
N TYR A 347 -4.36 -15.03 14.28
CA TYR A 347 -3.37 -14.71 13.24
C TYR A 347 -2.11 -15.57 13.42
N ARG A 348 -2.05 -16.73 12.74
CA ARG A 348 -0.94 -17.68 12.79
C ARG A 348 -0.90 -18.55 11.53
N GLN A 349 0.25 -19.17 11.26
CA GLN A 349 0.52 -19.88 10.00
C GLN A 349 -0.46 -21.02 9.69
N GLU A 350 -0.96 -21.73 10.71
CA GLU A 350 -1.93 -22.82 10.54
C GLU A 350 -3.32 -22.34 10.10
N ASN A 351 -3.58 -21.03 10.21
CA ASN A 351 -4.83 -20.38 9.80
C ASN A 351 -4.64 -19.51 8.53
N PHE A 352 -3.48 -19.59 7.87
CA PHE A 352 -3.22 -18.95 6.58
C PHE A 352 -3.38 -19.97 5.46
N GLU A 353 -4.16 -19.64 4.43
CA GLU A 353 -4.26 -20.47 3.23
C GLU A 353 -3.56 -19.82 2.05
N THR A 354 -2.66 -20.54 1.38
CA THR A 354 -2.19 -20.17 0.04
C THR A 354 -3.26 -20.53 -1.01
N ILE A 355 -4.00 -19.52 -1.47
CA ILE A 355 -5.15 -19.68 -2.39
C ILE A 355 -4.78 -19.57 -3.87
N TYR A 356 -3.61 -19.01 -4.19
CA TYR A 356 -3.06 -18.98 -5.54
C TYR A 356 -1.54 -18.89 -5.50
N LYS A 357 -0.86 -19.51 -6.48
CA LYS A 357 0.58 -19.38 -6.69
C LYS A 357 0.89 -19.51 -8.18
N ASN A 358 1.74 -18.62 -8.70
CA ASN A 358 2.32 -18.77 -10.04
C ASN A 358 3.63 -17.99 -10.18
N ASP A 359 4.75 -18.70 -10.31
CA ASP A 359 6.10 -18.08 -10.37
C ASP A 359 6.37 -17.29 -11.67
N GLN A 360 5.49 -17.35 -12.68
CA GLN A 360 5.58 -16.56 -13.92
C GLN A 360 4.60 -15.38 -13.98
N THR A 361 3.35 -15.58 -13.53
CA THR A 361 2.26 -14.60 -13.65
C THR A 361 1.96 -13.84 -12.36
N PHE A 362 2.48 -14.28 -11.21
CA PHE A 362 2.17 -13.73 -9.88
C PHE A 362 3.41 -13.22 -9.12
N GLN A 363 4.39 -12.71 -9.88
CA GLN A 363 5.50 -11.94 -9.32
C GLN A 363 5.01 -10.57 -8.82
N PHE A 364 5.64 -10.07 -7.75
CA PHE A 364 5.44 -8.77 -7.09
C PHE A 364 4.04 -8.13 -7.23
N VAL A 365 3.21 -8.35 -6.22
CA VAL A 365 1.82 -7.87 -6.17
C VAL A 365 1.76 -6.43 -5.64
N SER A 366 1.91 -5.44 -6.52
CA SER A 366 2.04 -4.03 -6.12
C SER A 366 0.71 -3.34 -5.77
N GLY A 367 -0.40 -3.80 -6.35
CA GLY A 367 -1.74 -3.27 -6.13
C GLY A 367 -2.80 -4.38 -6.06
N MET A 368 -3.79 -4.20 -5.19
CA MET A 368 -4.87 -5.17 -4.95
C MET A 368 -6.14 -4.41 -4.55
N LYS A 369 -7.31 -4.84 -5.05
CA LYS A 369 -8.61 -4.19 -4.81
C LYS A 369 -9.74 -5.21 -4.73
N LEU A 370 -10.69 -4.98 -3.82
CA LEU A 370 -11.98 -5.68 -3.79
C LEU A 370 -13.04 -4.81 -4.46
N VAL A 371 -13.68 -5.35 -5.49
CA VAL A 371 -14.75 -4.67 -6.23
C VAL A 371 -16.10 -5.22 -5.78
N ASN A 372 -16.93 -4.35 -5.18
CA ASN A 372 -18.25 -4.70 -4.60
C ASN A 372 -18.20 -5.94 -3.68
N ASN A 373 -17.10 -6.06 -2.93
CA ASN A 373 -16.76 -7.20 -2.07
C ASN A 373 -17.00 -8.59 -2.70
N LYS A 374 -16.76 -8.73 -4.02
CA LYS A 374 -17.05 -9.96 -4.80
C LYS A 374 -15.90 -10.38 -5.69
N ASP A 375 -15.36 -9.44 -6.45
CA ASP A 375 -14.25 -9.68 -7.36
C ASP A 375 -12.96 -9.11 -6.75
N LEU A 376 -11.91 -9.93 -6.67
CA LEU A 376 -10.57 -9.51 -6.31
C LEU A 376 -9.80 -9.20 -7.60
N TYR A 377 -9.36 -7.95 -7.75
CA TYR A 377 -8.44 -7.53 -8.80
C TYR A 377 -7.04 -7.38 -8.23
N VAL A 378 -6.05 -7.88 -8.96
CA VAL A 378 -4.66 -7.95 -8.54
C VAL A 378 -3.76 -7.49 -9.67
N LEU A 379 -2.93 -6.48 -9.40
CA LEU A 379 -1.85 -6.09 -10.30
C LEU A 379 -0.57 -6.84 -9.90
N THR A 380 0.01 -7.56 -10.85
CA THR A 380 1.26 -8.29 -10.70
C THR A 380 2.27 -7.77 -11.68
N SER A 381 3.55 -7.75 -11.29
CA SER A 381 4.60 -7.29 -12.18
C SER A 381 5.99 -7.80 -11.82
N ARG A 382 6.95 -7.55 -12.69
CA ARG A 382 8.38 -7.75 -12.43
C ARG A 382 9.01 -6.56 -11.70
N LEU A 383 8.28 -5.92 -10.78
CA LEU A 383 8.71 -4.67 -10.13
C LEU A 383 10.06 -4.82 -9.41
N GLN A 384 10.39 -6.01 -8.90
CA GLN A 384 11.70 -6.29 -8.32
C GLN A 384 12.87 -6.04 -9.29
N ASN A 385 12.69 -6.33 -10.58
CA ASN A 385 13.70 -6.08 -11.61
C ASN A 385 13.82 -4.56 -11.88
N TYR A 386 12.68 -3.85 -11.89
CA TYR A 386 12.65 -2.40 -12.09
C TYR A 386 13.27 -1.65 -10.90
N ILE A 387 13.01 -2.08 -9.66
CA ILE A 387 13.66 -1.52 -8.46
C ILE A 387 15.18 -1.73 -8.52
N ALA A 388 15.64 -2.94 -8.88
CA ALA A 388 17.06 -3.26 -8.93
C ALA A 388 17.84 -2.59 -10.09
N THR A 389 17.17 -2.18 -11.17
CA THR A 389 17.85 -1.72 -12.41
C THR A 389 17.42 -0.34 -12.93
N GLY A 390 16.30 0.21 -12.44
CA GLY A 390 15.70 1.44 -12.95
C GLY A 390 15.15 1.35 -14.38
N VAL A 391 14.94 0.13 -14.91
CA VAL A 391 14.39 -0.13 -16.25
C VAL A 391 13.54 -1.40 -16.30
N SER A 392 12.62 -1.46 -17.26
CA SER A 392 11.83 -2.65 -17.61
C SER A 392 12.32 -3.28 -18.91
N ASP A 393 12.41 -4.61 -18.94
CA ASP A 393 12.74 -5.36 -20.16
C ASP A 393 11.53 -5.50 -21.07
N THR A 394 11.41 -4.58 -22.02
CA THR A 394 10.28 -4.49 -22.97
C THR A 394 10.15 -5.68 -23.94
N THR A 395 11.05 -6.67 -23.91
CA THR A 395 10.95 -7.87 -24.76
C THR A 395 9.99 -8.93 -24.20
N GLN A 396 9.76 -8.91 -22.88
CA GLN A 396 8.94 -9.89 -22.14
C GLN A 396 7.78 -9.24 -21.39
N VAL A 397 6.76 -10.03 -21.02
CA VAL A 397 5.61 -9.52 -20.26
C VAL A 397 6.04 -9.15 -18.85
N ASN A 398 5.88 -7.87 -18.53
CA ASN A 398 6.29 -7.24 -17.26
C ASN A 398 5.12 -6.95 -16.33
N TYR A 399 3.92 -6.67 -16.85
CA TYR A 399 2.75 -6.23 -16.08
C TYR A 399 1.53 -7.07 -16.43
N ARG A 400 0.70 -7.40 -15.43
CA ARG A 400 -0.59 -8.08 -15.63
C ARG A 400 -1.62 -7.59 -14.63
N ILE A 401 -2.86 -7.44 -15.09
CA ILE A 401 -4.02 -7.36 -14.21
C ILE A 401 -4.67 -8.73 -14.21
N LEU A 402 -4.88 -9.29 -13.03
CA LEU A 402 -5.57 -10.55 -12.79
C LEU A 402 -6.91 -10.26 -12.11
N SER A 403 -7.91 -11.11 -12.34
CA SER A 403 -9.19 -11.04 -11.64
C SER A 403 -9.76 -12.41 -11.31
N ALA A 404 -10.40 -12.52 -10.14
CA ALA A 404 -11.04 -13.71 -9.62
C ALA A 404 -12.22 -13.35 -8.72
N LYS A 405 -13.22 -14.24 -8.59
CA LYS A 405 -14.23 -14.12 -7.54
C LYS A 405 -13.65 -14.58 -6.20
N ILE A 406 -13.86 -13.82 -5.13
CA ILE A 406 -13.38 -14.20 -3.79
C ILE A 406 -13.95 -15.54 -3.34
N SER A 407 -15.19 -15.85 -3.71
CA SER A 407 -15.86 -17.12 -3.41
C SER A 407 -15.21 -18.32 -4.11
N ASP A 408 -14.69 -18.17 -5.32
CA ASP A 408 -13.96 -19.25 -6.01
C ASP A 408 -12.53 -19.40 -5.45
N LEU A 409 -11.93 -18.33 -4.94
CA LEU A 409 -10.64 -18.36 -4.25
C LEU A 409 -10.72 -19.02 -2.87
N THR A 410 -11.73 -18.73 -2.06
CA THR A 410 -11.82 -19.18 -0.66
C THR A 410 -12.63 -20.48 -0.48
N ARG A 411 -13.44 -20.90 -1.46
CA ARG A 411 -14.24 -22.13 -1.35
C ARG A 411 -13.40 -23.35 -0.95
N LYS A 412 -13.85 -24.03 0.11
CA LYS A 412 -13.24 -25.23 0.74
C LYS A 412 -11.88 -24.98 1.42
N THR A 413 -11.46 -23.73 1.62
CA THR A 413 -10.21 -23.41 2.35
C THR A 413 -10.47 -23.03 3.81
N SER A 414 -9.43 -22.83 4.61
CA SER A 414 -9.54 -22.28 5.98
C SER A 414 -10.11 -20.85 6.01
N CYS A 415 -10.04 -20.11 4.91
CA CYS A 415 -10.63 -18.79 4.76
C CYS A 415 -12.15 -18.80 4.44
N ASP A 416 -12.73 -19.96 4.12
CA ASP A 416 -14.14 -20.08 3.72
C ASP A 416 -15.08 -19.69 4.86
N VAL A 417 -15.78 -18.56 4.72
CA VAL A 417 -16.71 -18.05 5.75
C VAL A 417 -17.92 -18.96 5.95
N ALA A 418 -18.34 -19.71 4.92
CA ALA A 418 -19.47 -20.64 5.02
C ALA A 418 -19.18 -21.85 5.91
N ARG A 419 -17.90 -22.16 6.20
CA ARG A 419 -17.53 -23.20 7.17
C ARG A 419 -17.88 -22.82 8.62
N PHE A 420 -17.98 -21.53 8.92
CA PHE A 420 -18.24 -21.05 10.29
C PHE A 420 -19.73 -20.91 10.62
N ASP A 421 -20.61 -20.73 9.63
CA ASP A 421 -22.07 -20.70 9.85
C ASP A 421 -22.67 -22.07 10.22
N PHE A 422 -21.95 -23.17 9.95
CA PHE A 422 -22.43 -24.54 10.23
C PHE A 422 -21.99 -25.13 11.57
N THR A 423 -21.21 -24.39 12.37
CA THR A 423 -20.78 -24.88 13.70
C THR A 423 -21.09 -23.83 14.78
N GLY A 424 -22.12 -24.11 15.57
CA GLY A 424 -22.52 -23.30 16.72
C GLY A 424 -21.54 -23.39 17.90
N TYR A 425 -20.29 -22.99 17.69
CA TYR A 425 -19.32 -22.78 18.76
C TYR A 425 -19.54 -21.41 19.40
N LEU A 426 -20.13 -21.44 20.60
CA LEU A 426 -20.25 -20.31 21.51
C LEU A 426 -18.88 -19.66 21.72
N THR A 427 -18.69 -18.42 21.25
CA THR A 427 -17.54 -17.61 21.62
C THR A 427 -17.73 -17.09 23.03
N GLN A 428 -16.88 -17.55 23.95
CA GLN A 428 -16.89 -17.18 25.36
C GLN A 428 -16.23 -15.81 25.62
N ASP A 429 -16.59 -14.80 24.82
CA ASP A 429 -16.14 -13.40 24.94
C ASP A 429 -17.29 -12.40 25.19
N ALA A 430 -18.53 -12.90 25.28
CA ALA A 430 -19.71 -12.08 25.55
C ALA A 430 -19.93 -11.77 27.05
N PHE A 431 -18.89 -11.38 27.81
CA PHE A 431 -19.06 -11.01 29.24
C PHE A 431 -18.08 -9.99 29.86
N VAL A 432 -17.61 -8.99 29.09
CA VAL A 432 -17.05 -7.73 29.67
C VAL A 432 -17.60 -6.52 28.92
N GLY A 433 -18.91 -6.29 29.05
CA GLY A 433 -19.63 -5.25 28.28
C GLY A 433 -20.87 -4.67 28.93
N SER A 434 -21.10 -4.89 30.23
CA SER A 434 -22.21 -4.29 30.97
C SER A 434 -21.92 -4.30 32.48
N ASN A 435 -21.50 -3.16 33.03
CA ASN A 435 -21.79 -2.66 34.39
C ASN A 435 -20.96 -1.40 34.70
N LEU A 436 -21.35 -0.29 34.07
CA LEU A 436 -20.93 1.05 34.48
C LEU A 436 -22.13 2.00 34.43
N GLN A 437 -23.07 1.85 35.38
CA GLN A 437 -23.82 2.97 35.98
C GLN A 437 -24.35 2.59 37.37
N HIS A 438 -24.17 3.52 38.32
CA HIS A 438 -24.90 3.67 39.61
C HIS A 438 -24.80 2.53 40.65
N ASN A 439 -23.98 2.74 41.70
CA ASN A 439 -24.53 3.28 42.96
C ASN A 439 -23.47 3.71 44.00
N ASN A 440 -23.95 4.36 45.06
CA ASN A 440 -23.23 5.26 45.97
C ASN A 440 -22.68 4.62 47.27
N VAL A 441 -21.58 5.21 47.77
CA VAL A 441 -21.30 5.55 49.20
C VAL A 441 -20.95 4.45 50.23
N ASN A 442 -19.73 4.60 50.79
CA ASN A 442 -19.21 4.22 52.13
C ASN A 442 -19.33 2.78 52.69
N LYS A 443 -18.16 2.14 52.92
CA LYS A 443 -17.57 1.92 54.28
C LYS A 443 -16.21 1.17 54.25
N TYR A 444 -15.19 1.76 54.88
CA TYR A 444 -14.06 1.06 55.55
C TYR A 444 -14.55 0.56 56.94
N PRO A 445 -13.83 -0.29 57.74
CA PRO A 445 -12.37 -0.59 57.77
C PRO A 445 -12.06 -2.12 58.00
N PRO A 446 -10.94 -2.57 58.63
CA PRO A 446 -9.55 -2.49 58.18
C PRO A 446 -8.76 -3.84 58.21
N GLY A 447 -7.66 -3.90 57.44
CA GLY A 447 -6.35 -4.39 57.93
C GLY A 447 -5.95 -5.87 57.79
N SER A 448 -4.93 -6.13 56.96
CA SER A 448 -3.75 -6.95 57.32
C SER A 448 -2.62 -6.86 56.28
N SER A 449 -1.40 -6.54 56.72
CA SER A 449 -0.10 -6.81 56.04
C SER A 449 0.15 -8.34 55.91
N THR A 450 1.02 -8.94 55.09
CA THR A 450 2.22 -8.54 54.31
C THR A 450 2.13 -9.13 52.86
N SER A 451 3.13 -9.27 51.96
CA SER A 451 4.58 -8.97 51.94
C SER A 451 5.12 -8.82 50.50
N SER A 452 6.08 -7.89 50.35
CA SER A 452 7.23 -7.83 49.41
C SER A 452 7.53 -8.96 48.41
N GLY A 453 7.83 -8.58 47.16
CA GLY A 453 8.46 -9.41 46.13
C GLY A 453 9.10 -8.58 45.01
N TYR A 454 10.25 -7.94 45.29
CA TYR A 454 11.01 -7.18 44.29
C TYR A 454 11.80 -8.11 43.36
N PHE A 455 11.76 -7.85 42.04
CA PHE A 455 12.80 -8.32 41.12
C PHE A 455 13.48 -7.14 40.44
N ASN A 456 14.77 -6.99 40.73
CA ASN A 456 15.67 -6.07 40.02
C ASN A 456 16.16 -6.72 38.72
N ALA A 457 16.20 -5.96 37.63
CA ALA A 457 17.10 -6.21 36.50
C ALA A 457 18.01 -4.99 36.36
N GLN A 458 19.33 -5.22 36.44
CA GLN A 458 20.33 -4.15 36.44
C GLN A 458 20.54 -3.59 35.04
N GLY A 459 20.67 -2.26 34.93
CA GLY A 459 21.22 -1.62 33.73
C GLY A 459 22.75 -1.60 33.78
N SER A 460 23.40 -1.99 32.69
CA SER A 460 24.84 -1.82 32.47
C SER A 460 25.10 -0.54 31.67
N LYS A 461 25.70 0.45 32.32
CA LYS A 461 26.27 1.64 31.64
C LYS A 461 27.56 1.23 30.92
N PHE A 462 27.78 1.75 29.71
CA PHE A 462 29.12 2.05 29.22
C PHE A 462 29.23 3.54 28.95
N THR A 463 30.13 4.20 29.66
CA THR A 463 30.46 5.62 29.50
C THR A 463 31.60 5.78 28.51
N SER A 464 31.46 6.73 27.58
CA SER A 464 32.59 7.32 26.86
C SER A 464 32.65 8.82 27.15
N PHE A 465 33.78 9.28 27.66
CA PHE A 465 34.05 10.69 27.90
C PHE A 465 34.57 11.35 26.62
N TYR A 466 34.13 12.58 26.33
CA TYR A 466 35.08 13.66 25.98
C TYR A 466 34.52 15.01 26.44
N GLY A 467 35.38 15.84 27.04
CA GLY A 467 34.96 16.94 27.91
C GLY A 467 34.69 18.27 27.23
N HIS A 468 33.82 19.08 27.86
CA HIS A 468 33.74 20.51 27.61
C HIS A 468 35.03 21.24 28.04
N ASN A 469 35.44 22.22 27.24
CA ASN A 469 36.14 23.40 27.75
C ASN A 469 35.52 24.66 27.15
N LYS A 470 34.99 25.53 28.00
CA LYS A 470 34.51 26.87 27.65
C LYS A 470 35.58 27.91 28.01
N LYS A 471 35.81 28.89 27.14
CA LYS A 471 36.18 30.27 27.52
C LYS A 471 35.69 31.26 26.45
N GLN A 472 35.18 32.41 26.89
CA GLN A 472 34.72 33.52 26.05
C GLN A 472 35.72 34.68 26.10
N SER A 473 35.88 35.38 24.97
CA SER A 473 36.26 36.82 24.86
C SER A 473 36.07 37.22 23.38
N SER A 474 34.98 37.90 22.99
CA SER A 474 34.80 39.37 23.00
C SER A 474 35.35 40.11 21.75
N ALA A 475 34.41 40.39 20.82
CA ALA A 475 34.20 41.67 20.10
C ALA A 475 35.12 42.17 18.96
N VAL A 476 34.43 42.93 18.08
CA VAL A 476 34.86 43.98 17.12
C VAL A 476 34.95 43.61 15.62
N ASP A 477 34.27 44.45 14.82
CA ASP A 477 34.15 44.52 13.36
C ASP A 477 35.47 44.60 12.57
N THR A 478 35.47 44.15 11.30
CA THR A 478 35.43 45.04 10.10
C THR A 478 35.66 44.30 8.78
N GLY A 479 35.06 44.80 7.70
CA GLY A 479 35.77 44.97 6.42
C GLY A 479 35.72 43.86 5.35
N ASN A 480 34.94 44.13 4.29
CA ASN A 480 35.09 43.68 2.89
C ASN A 480 36.41 42.98 2.48
N SER A 481 36.32 41.89 1.71
CA SER A 481 36.47 41.91 0.23
C SER A 481 36.81 40.56 -0.45
N VAL A 482 36.23 40.42 -1.64
CA VAL A 482 36.45 39.46 -2.74
C VAL A 482 37.88 38.92 -2.91
N ASN A 483 38.04 37.59 -3.09
CA ASN A 483 38.70 37.04 -4.28
C ASN A 483 38.52 35.51 -4.50
N HIS A 484 38.56 35.11 -5.77
CA HIS A 484 38.58 33.72 -6.23
C HIS A 484 39.83 32.96 -5.75
N PHE A 485 39.71 31.64 -5.57
CA PHE A 485 40.68 30.71 -6.18
C PHE A 485 40.06 29.33 -6.47
N SER A 486 40.45 28.76 -7.60
CA SER A 486 40.06 27.43 -8.09
C SER A 486 41.18 26.40 -7.89
N ASN A 487 40.85 25.22 -7.36
CA ASN A 487 41.45 23.90 -7.67
C ASN A 487 40.73 22.86 -6.78
N SER A 488 40.06 21.82 -7.28
CA SER A 488 40.48 20.72 -8.18
C SER A 488 41.10 19.52 -7.45
N ASN A 489 40.55 18.34 -7.76
CA ASN A 489 41.04 16.97 -7.55
C ASN A 489 40.90 16.24 -6.19
N LYS A 490 40.17 15.11 -6.30
CA LYS A 490 40.31 13.83 -5.56
C LYS A 490 39.83 13.86 -4.08
N GLU A 491 39.36 12.76 -3.49
CA GLU A 491 39.59 11.34 -3.79
C GLU A 491 38.30 10.50 -3.85
N ALA A 492 38.34 9.41 -4.62
CA ALA A 492 37.34 8.34 -4.55
C ALA A 492 37.80 7.30 -3.53
N ILE A 493 36.91 6.89 -2.61
CA ILE A 493 37.19 5.83 -1.64
C ILE A 493 36.41 4.58 -2.06
N VAL A 494 37.17 3.54 -2.40
CA VAL A 494 36.70 2.16 -2.58
C VAL A 494 37.09 1.38 -1.34
N PHE A 495 36.17 0.64 -0.73
CA PHE A 495 36.51 -0.49 0.14
C PHE A 495 35.60 -1.70 -0.14
N PRO A 496 36.08 -2.94 0.10
CA PRO A 496 35.62 -4.12 -0.64
C PRO A 496 34.76 -5.11 0.16
N ASN A 497 34.26 -6.10 -0.60
CA ASN A 497 33.57 -7.35 -0.22
C ASN A 497 32.09 -7.22 0.17
#